data_AF-A0A533XSR2-F1
#
_entry.id   AF-A0A533XSR2-F1
#
_cell.length_a   1.000
_cell.length_b   1.000
_cell.length_c   1.000
_cell.angle_alpha   90.00
_cell.angle_beta   90.00
_cell.angle_gamma   90.00
#
_symmetry.space_group_name_H-M   'P 1'
#
loop_
_entity.id
_entity.type
_entity.pdbx_description
1 polymer ?
#
loop_
_entity_poly.entity_id
_entity_poly.type
_entity_poly.pdbx_seq_one_letter_code
_entity_poly.pdbx_strand_id
1 'polypeptide(L)'
;MQTVAQFLTTFCCSLFAGGALYVGLVEHPARMECGTQVAVTEFSPSYRRAAVMQALLAVLGFLFSLIAWLQGSDIRWLVGGVL
;
A
#
# COMPACT_ATOMS: atom_id res chain seq x y z
N MET A 1 20.52 0.08 12.97
CA MET A 1 19.47 1.03 12.56
C MET A 1 19.06 0.84 11.10
N GLN A 2 20.01 0.66 10.18
CA GLN A 2 19.72 0.53 8.74
C GLN A 2 18.78 -0.64 8.40
N THR A 3 19.04 -1.83 8.95
CA THR A 3 18.20 -3.03 8.73
C THR A 3 16.76 -2.83 9.20
N VAL A 4 16.54 -2.05 10.26
CA VAL A 4 15.19 -1.76 10.77
C VAL A 4 14.43 -0.86 9.80
N ALA A 5 15.07 0.20 9.29
CA ALA A 5 14.46 1.08 8.29
C ALA A 5 14.14 0.33 6.99
N GLN A 6 15.06 -0.53 6.53
CA GLN A 6 14.86 -1.40 5.38
C GLN A 6 13.67 -2.37 5.56
N PHE A 7 13.59 -3.02 6.73
CA PHE A 7 12.47 -3.90 7.06
C PHE A 7 11.13 -3.15 7.08
N LEU A 8 11.08 -1.98 7.74
CA LEU A 8 9.86 -1.19 7.81
C LEU A 8 9.44 -0.67 6.42
N THR A 9 10.40 -0.32 5.58
CA THR A 9 10.15 0.03 4.18
C THR A 9 9.49 -1.13 3.44
N THR A 10 10.13 -2.30 3.40
CA THR A 10 9.58 -3.45 2.67
C THR A 10 8.25 -3.91 3.25
N PHE A 11 8.08 -3.85 4.56
CA PHE A 11 6.84 -4.22 5.23
C PHE A 11 5.68 -3.29 4.83
N CYS A 12 5.85 -1.97 4.95
CA CYS A 12 4.82 -1.01 4.56
C CYS A 12 4.50 -1.07 3.07
N CYS A 13 5.54 -1.09 2.22
CA CYS A 13 5.41 -1.16 0.76
C CYS A 13 4.73 -2.46 0.29
N SER A 14 5.06 -3.60 0.90
CA SER A 14 4.44 -4.89 0.54
C SER A 14 2.98 -4.99 0.98
N LEU A 15 2.63 -4.46 2.16
CA LEU A 15 1.24 -4.37 2.59
C LEU A 15 0.41 -3.44 1.69
N PHE A 16 0.99 -2.29 1.30
CA PHE A 16 0.36 -1.36 0.36
C PHE A 16 0.04 -2.08 -0.96
N ALA A 17 1.09 -2.64 -1.59
CA ALA A 17 0.98 -3.29 -2.88
C ALA A 17 0.06 -4.51 -2.85
N GLY A 18 0.19 -5.36 -1.83
CA GLY A 18 -0.67 -6.53 -1.65
C GLY A 18 -2.14 -6.14 -1.46
N GLY A 19 -2.42 -5.12 -0.65
CA GLY A 19 -3.77 -4.61 -0.48
C GLY A 19 -4.36 -4.01 -1.76
N ALA A 20 -3.56 -3.25 -2.52
CA ALA A 20 -3.99 -2.67 -3.79
C ALA A 20 -4.30 -3.76 -4.84
N LEU A 21 -3.44 -4.78 -4.94
CA LEU A 21 -3.67 -5.94 -5.80
C LEU A 21 -4.92 -6.71 -5.40
N TYR A 22 -5.13 -6.97 -4.11
CA TYR A 22 -6.33 -7.66 -3.64
C TYR A 22 -7.60 -6.88 -3.96
N VAL A 23 -7.63 -5.57 -3.67
CA VAL A 23 -8.80 -4.74 -3.94
C VAL A 23 -9.11 -4.69 -5.45
N GLY A 24 -8.08 -4.52 -6.29
CA GLY A 24 -8.26 -4.37 -7.74
C GLY A 24 -8.54 -5.68 -8.48
N LEU A 25 -7.87 -6.77 -8.11
CA LEU A 25 -7.95 -8.04 -8.84
C LEU A 25 -8.96 -9.03 -8.27
N VAL A 26 -9.31 -8.91 -6.99
CA VAL A 26 -10.19 -9.89 -6.31
C VAL A 26 -11.48 -9.21 -5.87
N GLU A 27 -11.40 -8.17 -5.05
CA GLU A 27 -12.57 -7.57 -4.39
C GLU A 27 -13.47 -6.81 -5.38
N HIS A 28 -12.88 -5.99 -6.26
CA HIS A 28 -13.64 -5.21 -7.22
C HIS A 28 -14.36 -6.10 -8.26
N PRO A 29 -13.71 -7.07 -8.94
CA PRO A 29 -14.38 -7.93 -9.91
C PRO A 29 -15.51 -8.75 -9.26
N ALA A 30 -15.25 -9.40 -8.12
CA ALA A 30 -16.24 -10.20 -7.42
C ALA A 30 -17.49 -9.38 -7.01
N ARG A 31 -17.31 -8.12 -6.59
CA ARG A 31 -18.44 -7.23 -6.28
C ARG A 31 -19.24 -6.84 -7.52
N MET A 32 -18.58 -6.65 -8.65
CA MET A 32 -19.25 -6.33 -9.91
C MET A 32 -20.11 -7.49 -10.41
N GLU A 33 -19.68 -8.73 -10.18
CA GLU A 33 -20.46 -9.94 -10.49
C GLU A 33 -21.77 -10.02 -9.68
N CYS A 34 -21.81 -9.46 -8.47
CA CYS A 34 -23.02 -9.36 -7.65
C CYS A 34 -24.00 -8.27 -8.10
N GLY A 35 -23.67 -7.51 -9.15
CA GLY A 35 -24.48 -6.41 -9.69
C GLY A 35 -24.06 -5.03 -9.17
N THR A 36 -24.26 -4.01 -10.01
CA THR A 36 -23.75 -2.65 -9.80
C THR A 36 -24.30 -1.99 -8.53
N GLN A 37 -25.56 -2.24 -8.19
CA GLN A 37 -26.16 -1.69 -6.97
C GLN A 37 -25.41 -2.18 -5.73
N VAL A 38 -25.20 -3.50 -5.61
CA VAL A 38 -24.46 -4.11 -4.49
C VAL A 38 -23.01 -3.63 -4.49
N ALA A 39 -22.38 -3.60 -5.67
CA ALA A 39 -21.00 -3.15 -5.82
C ALA A 39 -20.80 -1.73 -5.26
N VAL A 40 -21.64 -0.77 -5.62
CA VAL A 40 -21.50 0.63 -5.17
C VAL A 40 -21.82 0.78 -3.68
N THR A 41 -22.84 0.08 -3.17
CA THR A 41 -23.24 0.18 -1.76
C THR A 41 -22.17 -0.31 -0.80
N GLU A 42 -21.45 -1.37 -1.16
CA GLU A 42 -20.39 -1.95 -0.33
C GLU A 42 -19.02 -1.32 -0.61
N PHE A 43 -18.68 -1.12 -1.89
CA PHE A 43 -17.33 -0.68 -2.27
C PHE A 43 -17.02 0.73 -1.79
N SER A 44 -17.96 1.67 -1.84
CA SER A 44 -17.71 3.06 -1.42
C SER A 44 -17.27 3.19 0.06
N PRO A 45 -18.04 2.67 1.05
CA PRO A 45 -17.64 2.77 2.45
C PRO A 45 -16.42 1.91 2.79
N SER A 46 -16.26 0.73 2.16
CA SER A 46 -15.08 -0.13 2.35
C SER A 46 -13.82 0.55 1.81
N TYR A 47 -13.85 1.03 0.57
CA TYR A 47 -12.71 1.64 -0.11
C TYR A 47 -12.28 2.93 0.56
N ARG A 48 -13.20 3.70 1.16
CA ARG A 48 -12.82 4.88 1.96
C ARG A 48 -11.89 4.50 3.12
N ARG A 49 -12.14 3.38 3.80
CA ARG A 49 -11.27 2.88 4.90
C ARG A 49 -9.97 2.33 4.35
N ALA A 50 -10.04 1.57 3.25
CA ALA A 50 -8.87 1.04 2.57
C ALA A 50 -7.94 2.18 2.08
N ALA A 51 -8.49 3.26 1.52
CA ALA A 51 -7.74 4.42 1.05
C ALA A 51 -6.99 5.13 2.18
N VAL A 52 -7.60 5.27 3.37
CA VAL A 52 -6.91 5.82 4.55
C VAL A 52 -5.74 4.91 4.96
N MET A 53 -5.96 3.59 5.01
CA MET A 53 -4.91 2.63 5.33
C MET A 53 -3.76 2.67 4.30
N GLN A 54 -4.10 2.68 3.02
CA GLN A 54 -3.14 2.74 1.92
C GLN A 54 -2.31 4.04 1.97
N ALA A 55 -2.95 5.19 2.21
CA ALA A 55 -2.25 6.47 2.35
C ALA A 55 -1.24 6.45 3.52
N LEU A 56 -1.62 5.88 4.67
CA LEU A 56 -0.72 5.74 5.81
C LEU A 56 0.46 4.81 5.50
N LEU A 57 0.20 3.67 4.85
CA LEU A 57 1.25 2.74 4.43
C LEU A 57 2.22 3.36 3.41
N ALA A 58 1.71 4.13 2.46
CA ALA A 58 2.53 4.85 1.48
C ALA A 58 3.44 5.89 2.16
N VAL A 59 2.87 6.72 3.04
CA VAL A 59 3.64 7.74 3.78
C VAL A 59 4.71 7.08 4.65
N LEU A 60 4.36 6.05 5.42
CA LEU A 60 5.33 5.35 6.27
C LEU A 60 6.40 4.63 5.45
N GLY A 61 6.01 3.94 4.38
CA GLY A 61 6.94 3.26 3.46
C GLY A 61 7.95 4.23 2.85
N PHE A 62 7.48 5.39 2.37
CA PHE A 62 8.33 6.43 1.82
C PHE A 62 9.28 7.03 2.88
N LEU A 63 8.78 7.33 4.08
CA LEU A 63 9.60 7.86 5.17
C LEU A 63 10.71 6.88 5.57
N PHE A 64 10.40 5.60 5.76
CA PHE A 64 11.40 4.60 6.10
C PHE A 64 12.38 4.33 4.96
N SER A 65 11.92 4.41 3.71
CA SER A 65 12.76 4.32 2.52
C SER A 65 13.79 5.45 2.48
N LEU A 66 13.35 6.69 2.72
CA LEU A 66 14.21 7.86 2.81
C LEU A 66 15.22 7.71 3.95
N ILE A 67 14.77 7.27 5.13
CA ILE A 67 15.64 7.02 6.28
C ILE A 67 16.69 5.94 5.96
N ALA A 68 16.32 4.85 5.29
CA ALA A 68 17.25 3.80 4.90
C ALA A 68 18.33 4.34 3.95
N TRP A 69 17.94 5.15 2.97
CA TRP A 69 18.86 5.78 2.02
C TRP A 69 19.81 6.77 2.69
N LEU A 70 19.30 7.63 3.58
CA LEU A 70 20.13 8.54 4.38
C LEU A 70 21.12 7.80 5.29
N GLN A 71 20.84 6.55 5.66
CA GLN A 71 21.76 5.67 6.39
C GLN A 71 22.76 4.93 5.49
N GLY A 72 22.84 5.29 4.21
CA GLY A 72 23.81 4.75 3.25
C GLY A 72 23.32 3.50 2.51
N SER A 73 22.02 3.22 2.47
CA SER A 73 21.51 2.14 1.61
C SER A 73 21.48 2.56 0.15
N ASP A 74 21.45 1.57 -0.74
CA ASP A 74 21.35 1.75 -2.19
C ASP A 74 20.16 2.64 -2.62
N ILE A 75 20.31 3.37 -3.72
CA ILE A 75 19.26 4.24 -4.31
C ILE A 75 17.96 3.48 -4.63
N ARG A 76 18.04 2.16 -4.86
CA ARG A 76 16.88 1.28 -5.07
C ARG A 76 15.87 1.35 -3.93
N TRP A 77 16.31 1.67 -2.71
CA TRP A 77 15.41 1.86 -1.57
C TRP A 77 14.50 3.07 -1.77
N LEU A 78 15.01 4.20 -2.27
CA LEU A 78 14.21 5.37 -2.63
C LEU A 78 13.22 5.05 -3.75
N VAL A 79 13.69 4.40 -4.83
CA VAL A 79 12.82 4.03 -5.96
C VAL A 79 11.65 3.15 -5.50
N GLY A 80 11.93 2.15 -4.65
CA GLY A 80 10.88 1.27 -4.10
C GLY A 80 9.92 1.96 -3.12
N GLY A 81 10.31 3.11 -2.54
CA GLY A 81 9.49 3.87 -1.60
C GLY A 81 8.51 4.86 -2.24
N VAL A 82 8.62 5.13 -3.55
CA VAL A 82 7.81 6.12 -4.30
C VAL A 82 6.40 5.60 -4.68
N LEU A 83 5.92 4.56 -4.00
CA LEU A 83 4.61 3.95 -4.25
C LEU A 83 3.43 4.93 -4.26
#